data_AF-A0A0V0HY00-F1
#
_entry.id   AF-A0A0V0HY00-F1
#
_cell.length_a   1.000
_cell.length_b   1.000
_cell.length_c   1.000
_cell.angle_alpha   90.00
_cell.angle_beta   90.00
_cell.angle_gamma   90.00
#
_symmetry.space_group_name_H-M   'P 1'
#
loop_
_entity.id
_entity.type
_entity.pdbx_description
1 polymer ?
#
loop_
_entity_poly.entity_id
_entity_poly.type
_entity_poly.pdbx_seq_one_letter_code
_entity_poly.pdbx_strand_id
1 'polypeptide(L)'
;MLNEDKEKLYFIDFEYGSYNYRGFDIGNHFNEYAGYDCDYSLYPSKDEQFHFFRHYLDSDQPNEVSDKDLEALYVETSSYMLASHLYWALWALIQAKMSPIDFDYISYFFLRYNEYKKQKEKVLSLAKSYLSKPELGKRFM
;
A
#
# COMPACT_ATOMS: atom_id res chain seq x y z
N MET A 1 14.92 -0.01 10.47
CA MET A 1 15.87 0.43 11.51
C MET A 1 16.67 1.61 10.98
N LEU A 2 16.50 2.77 11.62
CA LEU A 2 17.27 3.98 11.31
C LEU A 2 18.62 3.91 12.05
N ASN A 3 19.70 4.09 11.32
CA ASN A 3 21.04 4.32 11.86
C ASN A 3 21.35 5.80 11.68
N GLU A 4 21.21 6.58 12.76
CA GLU A 4 21.39 8.03 12.73
C GLU A 4 22.84 8.42 12.44
N ASP A 5 23.81 7.73 13.06
CA ASP A 5 25.26 8.01 12.87
C ASP A 5 25.71 7.90 11.40
N LYS A 6 25.09 6.99 10.64
CA LYS A 6 25.40 6.75 9.22
C LYS A 6 24.39 7.38 8.27
N GLU A 7 23.35 8.02 8.80
CA GLU A 7 22.19 8.51 8.04
C GLU A 7 21.62 7.44 7.09
N LYS A 8 21.51 6.20 7.58
CA LYS A 8 21.08 5.04 6.78
C LYS A 8 19.83 4.41 7.34
N LEU A 9 18.88 4.12 6.45
CA LEU A 9 17.71 3.32 6.76
C LEU A 9 17.92 1.89 6.26
N TYR A 10 17.67 0.92 7.14
CA TYR A 10 17.74 -0.51 6.82
C TYR A 10 16.37 -1.16 7.04
N PHE A 11 15.89 -1.94 6.08
CA PHE A 11 14.77 -2.84 6.28
C PHE A 11 15.26 -4.14 6.95
N ILE A 12 14.45 -4.69 7.86
CA ILE A 12 14.73 -5.90 8.64
C ILE A 12 13.47 -6.78 8.68
N ASP A 13 13.55 -7.96 9.30
CA ASP A 13 12.41 -8.87 9.52
C ASP A 13 11.64 -9.24 8.25
N PHE A 14 12.35 -9.89 7.31
CA PHE A 14 11.81 -10.36 6.04
C PHE A 14 10.96 -11.65 6.15
N GLU A 15 10.29 -11.88 7.28
CA GLU A 15 9.50 -13.11 7.52
C GLU A 15 8.33 -13.26 6.54
N TYR A 16 7.79 -12.15 6.03
CA TYR A 16 6.77 -12.10 4.98
C TYR A 16 7.35 -11.73 3.60
N GLY A 17 8.68 -11.64 3.47
CA GLY A 17 9.37 -11.30 2.23
C GLY A 17 9.19 -12.38 1.17
N SER A 18 8.71 -12.02 -0.01
CA SER A 18 8.51 -12.94 -1.13
C SER A 18 8.42 -12.20 -2.47
N TYR A 19 8.43 -12.94 -3.59
CA TYR A 19 8.07 -12.37 -4.89
C TYR A 19 6.60 -11.96 -4.88
N ASN A 20 6.33 -10.69 -5.16
CA ASN A 20 4.97 -10.14 -5.19
C ASN A 20 4.89 -8.94 -6.14
N TYR A 21 3.68 -8.42 -6.35
CA TYR A 21 3.46 -7.17 -7.06
C TYR A 21 3.95 -5.99 -6.22
N ARG A 22 4.75 -5.10 -6.83
CA ARG A 22 5.28 -3.90 -6.13
C ARG A 22 4.18 -3.02 -5.53
N GLY A 23 3.02 -2.91 -6.19
CA GLY A 23 1.89 -2.16 -5.65
C GLY A 23 1.40 -2.67 -4.29
N PHE A 24 1.57 -3.97 -4.00
CA PHE A 24 1.26 -4.52 -2.68
C PHE A 24 2.21 -4.00 -1.62
N ASP A 25 3.50 -4.02 -1.88
CA ASP A 25 4.50 -3.59 -0.90
C ASP A 25 4.33 -2.10 -0.58
N ILE A 26 4.16 -1.26 -1.61
CA ILE A 26 3.96 0.18 -1.45
C ILE A 26 2.59 0.48 -0.83
N GLY A 27 1.52 -0.18 -1.29
CA GLY A 27 0.18 0.05 -0.78
C GLY A 27 0.03 -0.41 0.66
N ASN A 28 0.73 -1.48 1.03
CA ASN A 28 0.85 -1.93 2.41
C ASN A 28 1.63 -0.91 3.24
N HIS A 29 2.78 -0.44 2.76
CA HIS A 29 3.59 0.56 3.45
C HIS A 29 2.77 1.81 3.79
N PHE A 30 1.94 2.30 2.87
CA PHE A 30 1.06 3.44 3.14
C PHE A 30 -0.07 3.13 4.14
N ASN A 31 -0.59 1.90 4.16
CA ASN A 31 -1.55 1.49 5.20
C ASN A 31 -0.94 1.56 6.60
N GLU A 32 0.35 1.25 6.74
CA GLU A 32 1.04 1.25 8.04
C GLU A 32 1.30 2.66 8.60
N TYR A 33 1.07 3.73 7.83
CA TYR A 33 1.06 5.11 8.38
C TYR A 33 -0.01 5.28 9.47
N ALA A 34 -1.09 4.50 9.39
CA ALA A 34 -2.17 4.50 10.36
C ALA A 34 -1.80 3.80 11.69
N GLY A 35 -0.66 3.09 11.73
CA GLY A 35 -0.20 2.32 12.88
C GLY A 35 -1.17 1.20 13.31
N TYR A 36 -0.93 0.65 14.50
CA TYR A 36 -1.79 -0.41 15.06
C TYR A 36 -3.21 0.08 15.40
N ASP A 37 -3.34 1.38 15.73
CA ASP A 37 -4.63 2.01 16.00
C ASP A 37 -5.50 2.17 14.74
N CYS A 38 -4.93 1.96 13.55
CA CYS A 38 -5.60 2.11 12.26
C CYS A 38 -6.23 3.50 12.09
N ASP A 39 -5.53 4.56 12.52
CA ASP A 39 -5.93 5.94 12.27
C ASP A 39 -5.61 6.33 10.82
N TYR A 40 -6.53 6.02 9.92
CA TYR A 40 -6.40 6.33 8.49
C TYR A 40 -6.52 7.82 8.16
N SER A 41 -6.67 8.72 9.16
CA SER A 41 -6.44 10.15 8.92
C SER A 41 -4.97 10.46 8.64
N LEU A 42 -4.05 9.56 9.04
CA LEU A 42 -2.61 9.64 8.80
C LEU A 42 -2.18 9.03 7.45
N TYR A 43 -3.09 8.41 6.71
CA TYR A 43 -2.78 7.83 5.41
C TYR A 43 -2.26 8.93 4.46
N PRO A 44 -1.16 8.70 3.72
CA PRO A 44 -0.53 9.76 2.94
C PRO A 44 -1.47 10.33 1.88
N SER A 45 -1.49 11.65 1.79
CA SER A 45 -2.19 12.39 0.75
C SER A 45 -1.64 12.03 -0.64
N LYS A 46 -2.39 12.39 -1.70
CA LYS A 46 -1.95 12.09 -3.07
C LYS A 46 -0.59 12.74 -3.38
N ASP A 47 -0.32 13.93 -2.87
CA ASP A 47 0.93 14.64 -3.11
C ASP A 47 2.11 13.96 -2.39
N GLU A 48 1.90 13.47 -1.16
CA GLU A 48 2.90 12.69 -0.42
C GLU A 48 3.18 11.34 -1.10
N GLN A 49 2.14 10.67 -1.59
CA GLN A 49 2.32 9.45 -2.38
C GLN A 49 3.10 9.72 -3.67
N PHE A 50 2.81 10.82 -4.38
CA PHE A 50 3.53 11.19 -5.59
C PHE A 50 4.98 11.55 -5.29
N HIS A 51 5.26 12.19 -4.16
CA HIS A 51 6.62 12.43 -3.70
C HIS A 51 7.38 11.11 -3.51
N PHE A 52 6.77 10.13 -2.81
CA PHE A 52 7.34 8.79 -2.67
C PHE A 52 7.57 8.11 -4.03
N PHE A 53 6.57 8.14 -4.92
CA PHE A 53 6.65 7.50 -6.24
C PHE A 53 7.77 8.08 -7.11
N ARG A 54 7.98 9.40 -7.08
CA ARG A 54 9.07 10.05 -7.82
C ARG A 54 10.44 9.47 -7.41
N HIS A 55 10.70 9.43 -6.11
CA HIS A 55 11.96 8.87 -5.57
C HIS A 55 12.07 7.35 -5.74
N TYR A 56 10.95 6.63 -5.74
CA TYR A 56 10.93 5.19 -5.99
C TYR A 56 11.21 4.84 -7.45
N LEU A 57 10.66 5.60 -8.40
CA LEU A 57 10.79 5.34 -9.83
C LEU A 57 12.13 5.83 -10.40
N ASP A 58 12.60 6.99 -9.96
CA ASP A 58 13.92 7.52 -10.30
C ASP A 58 14.50 8.29 -9.11
N SER A 59 15.42 7.64 -8.40
CA SER A 59 16.07 8.24 -7.23
C SER A 59 17.09 9.33 -7.59
N ASP A 60 17.63 9.30 -8.82
CA ASP A 60 18.63 10.26 -9.28
C ASP A 60 17.96 11.51 -9.86
N GLN A 61 16.84 11.33 -10.58
CA GLN A 61 16.09 12.40 -11.26
C GLN A 61 14.58 12.33 -10.95
N PRO A 62 14.16 12.43 -9.68
CA PRO A 62 12.76 12.25 -9.26
C PRO A 62 11.80 13.23 -9.92
N ASN A 63 12.25 14.44 -10.28
CA ASN A 63 11.44 15.46 -10.92
C ASN A 63 11.21 15.23 -12.42
N GLU A 64 11.93 14.29 -13.04
CA GLU A 64 11.76 13.94 -14.45
C GLU A 64 10.76 12.80 -14.67
N VAL A 65 10.32 12.13 -13.60
CA VAL A 65 9.30 11.09 -13.66
C VAL A 65 7.99 11.65 -14.20
N SER A 66 7.47 11.01 -15.25
CA SER A 66 6.29 11.51 -15.95
C SER A 66 5.02 11.38 -15.10
N ASP A 67 4.08 12.34 -15.25
CA ASP A 67 2.77 12.27 -14.61
C ASP A 67 2.01 10.98 -14.98
N LYS A 68 2.25 10.45 -16.18
CA LYS A 68 1.65 9.18 -16.63
C LYS A 68 2.13 8.00 -15.78
N ASP A 69 3.41 7.94 -15.45
CA ASP A 69 3.96 6.87 -14.61
C ASP A 69 3.53 7.01 -13.16
N LEU A 70 3.44 8.25 -12.65
CA LEU A 70 2.90 8.55 -11.32
C LEU A 70 1.43 8.15 -11.21
N GLU A 71 0.60 8.47 -12.21
CA GLU A 71 -0.80 8.05 -12.26
C GLU A 71 -0.94 6.52 -12.33
N ALA A 72 -0.12 5.86 -13.14
CA ALA A 72 -0.12 4.40 -13.25
C ALA A 72 0.19 3.74 -11.90
N LEU A 73 1.26 4.18 -11.23
CA LEU A 73 1.67 3.64 -9.94
C LEU A 73 0.68 3.98 -8.83
N TYR A 74 0.04 5.15 -8.88
CA TYR A 74 -1.02 5.52 -7.94
C TYR A 74 -2.22 4.58 -8.03
N VAL A 75 -2.68 4.24 -9.25
CA VAL A 75 -3.80 3.32 -9.46
C VAL A 75 -3.43 1.90 -9.04
N GLU A 76 -2.22 1.45 -9.39
CA GLU A 76 -1.68 0.15 -8.99
C GLU A 76 -1.64 0.02 -7.46
N THR A 77 -0.97 0.95 -6.79
CA THR A 77 -0.80 1.00 -5.33
C THR A 77 -2.14 1.12 -4.60
N SER A 78 -3.04 1.98 -5.07
CA SER A 78 -4.39 2.13 -4.49
C SER A 78 -5.17 0.82 -4.56
N SER A 79 -5.07 0.09 -5.67
CA SER A 79 -5.74 -1.20 -5.84
C SER A 79 -5.20 -2.25 -4.89
N TYR A 80 -3.88 -2.30 -4.72
CA TYR A 80 -3.24 -3.25 -3.83
C TYR A 80 -3.31 -2.89 -2.35
N MET A 81 -3.53 -1.62 -1.99
CA MET A 81 -3.87 -1.20 -0.63
C MET A 81 -5.13 -1.92 -0.12
N LEU A 82 -6.14 -2.13 -0.97
CA LEU A 82 -7.29 -2.97 -0.63
C LEU A 82 -6.90 -4.43 -0.37
N ALA A 83 -6.02 -4.99 -1.20
CA ALA A 83 -5.54 -6.36 -1.03
C ALA A 83 -4.76 -6.51 0.28
N SER A 84 -3.96 -5.52 0.66
CA SER A 84 -3.26 -5.46 1.96
C SER A 84 -4.24 -5.47 3.14
N HIS A 85 -5.31 -4.67 3.11
CA HIS A 85 -6.32 -4.71 4.18
C HIS A 85 -6.94 -6.10 4.34
N LEU A 86 -7.30 -6.76 3.22
CA LEU A 86 -7.83 -8.13 3.26
C LEU A 86 -6.81 -9.13 3.78
N TYR A 87 -5.56 -9.04 3.33
CA TYR A 87 -4.48 -9.92 3.76
C TYR A 87 -4.30 -9.87 5.28
N TRP A 88 -4.12 -8.67 5.83
CA TRP A 88 -3.87 -8.49 7.26
C TRP A 88 -5.11 -8.70 8.13
N ALA A 89 -6.31 -8.45 7.61
CA ALA A 89 -7.54 -8.87 8.27
C ALA A 89 -7.56 -10.40 8.43
N LEU A 90 -7.41 -11.15 7.34
CA LEU A 90 -7.44 -12.61 7.38
C LEU A 90 -6.32 -13.19 8.25
N TRP A 91 -5.11 -12.62 8.16
CA TRP A 91 -4.00 -12.94 9.06
C TRP A 91 -4.42 -12.78 10.53
N ALA A 92 -5.02 -11.65 10.89
CA ALA A 92 -5.42 -11.40 12.27
C ALA A 92 -6.50 -12.38 12.74
N LEU A 93 -7.48 -12.69 11.89
CA LEU A 93 -8.49 -13.68 12.21
C LEU A 93 -7.90 -15.07 12.51
N ILE A 94 -6.87 -15.48 11.76
CA ILE A 94 -6.15 -16.73 12.00
C ILE A 94 -5.35 -16.64 13.30
N GLN A 95 -4.64 -15.53 13.52
CA GLN A 95 -3.80 -15.33 14.70
C GLN A 95 -4.59 -15.24 16.00
N ALA A 96 -5.84 -14.77 15.97
CA ALA A 96 -6.75 -14.80 17.11
C ALA A 96 -6.92 -16.21 17.70
N LYS A 97 -6.67 -17.26 16.91
CA LYS A 97 -6.73 -18.66 17.34
C LYS A 97 -5.35 -19.29 17.58
N MET A 98 -4.33 -18.85 16.85
CA MET A 98 -3.03 -19.54 16.75
C MET A 98 -1.91 -18.85 17.54
N SER A 99 -1.98 -17.54 17.71
CA SER A 99 -0.89 -16.76 18.29
C SER A 99 -0.84 -16.91 19.81
N PRO A 100 0.35 -17.09 20.40
CA PRO A 100 0.54 -16.98 21.84
C PRO A 100 0.70 -15.52 22.33
N ILE A 101 0.75 -14.54 21.42
CA ILE A 101 0.98 -13.13 21.74
C ILE A 101 -0.32 -12.50 22.26
N ASP A 102 -0.21 -11.71 23.33
CA ASP A 102 -1.32 -10.92 23.88
C ASP A 102 -1.56 -9.67 23.01
N PHE A 103 -2.43 -9.82 22.00
CA PHE A 103 -2.85 -8.77 21.09
C PHE A 103 -4.32 -8.98 20.71
N ASP A 104 -5.10 -7.90 20.57
CA ASP A 104 -6.51 -7.98 20.19
C ASP A 104 -6.68 -8.16 18.67
N TYR A 105 -6.39 -9.38 18.22
CA TYR A 105 -6.48 -9.78 16.82
C TYR A 105 -7.88 -9.64 16.21
N ILE A 106 -8.94 -9.83 17.00
CA ILE A 106 -10.32 -9.75 16.49
C ILE A 106 -10.70 -8.30 16.25
N SER A 107 -10.37 -7.39 17.16
CA SER A 107 -10.58 -5.96 16.92
C SER A 107 -9.77 -5.47 15.72
N TYR A 108 -8.50 -5.90 15.61
CA TYR A 108 -7.65 -5.55 14.47
C TYR A 108 -8.20 -6.07 13.13
N PHE A 109 -8.76 -7.30 13.10
CA PHE A 109 -9.48 -7.81 11.93
C PHE A 109 -10.58 -6.83 11.49
N PHE A 110 -11.43 -6.37 12.41
CA PHE A 110 -12.51 -5.47 12.07
C PHE A 110 -12.01 -4.10 11.63
N LEU A 111 -10.94 -3.56 12.23
CA LEU A 111 -10.32 -2.31 11.80
C LEU A 111 -9.88 -2.38 10.34
N ARG A 112 -9.09 -3.40 9.97
CA ARG A 112 -8.61 -3.59 8.59
C ARG A 112 -9.75 -3.89 7.61
N TYR A 113 -10.67 -4.80 7.96
CA TYR A 113 -11.75 -5.20 7.07
C TYR A 113 -12.78 -4.08 6.83
N ASN A 114 -13.06 -3.25 7.84
CA ASN A 114 -13.96 -2.11 7.68
C ASN A 114 -13.35 -1.03 6.79
N GLU A 115 -12.04 -0.76 6.90
CA GLU A 115 -11.39 0.19 5.99
C GLU A 115 -11.39 -0.32 4.55
N TYR A 116 -11.12 -1.62 4.33
CA TYR A 116 -11.30 -2.24 3.00
C TYR A 116 -12.69 -1.96 2.43
N LYS A 117 -13.76 -2.25 3.19
CA LYS A 117 -15.14 -2.03 2.72
C LYS A 117 -15.41 -0.55 2.38
N LYS A 118 -14.89 0.37 3.20
CA LYS A 118 -15.04 1.81 3.02
C LYS A 118 -14.35 2.31 1.75
N GLN A 119 -13.15 1.82 1.44
CA GLN A 119 -12.35 2.29 0.29
C GLN A 119 -12.70 1.57 -1.03
N LYS A 120 -13.24 0.34 -0.94
CA LYS A 120 -13.43 -0.57 -2.08
C LYS A 120 -14.04 0.09 -3.31
N GLU A 121 -15.23 0.69 -3.19
CA GLU A 121 -15.94 1.21 -4.36
C GLU A 121 -15.22 2.38 -5.01
N LYS A 122 -14.64 3.29 -4.21
CA LYS A 122 -13.84 4.42 -4.69
C LYS A 122 -12.63 3.94 -5.50
N VAL A 123 -11.88 2.98 -4.96
CA VAL A 123 -10.67 2.46 -5.59
C VAL A 123 -11.00 1.63 -6.84
N LEU A 124 -12.03 0.79 -6.80
CA LEU A 124 -12.45 0.02 -7.97
C LEU A 124 -12.96 0.93 -9.09
N SER A 125 -13.65 2.02 -8.76
CA SER A 125 -14.05 3.04 -9.72
C SER A 125 -12.83 3.72 -10.36
N LEU A 126 -11.85 4.14 -9.54
CA LEU A 126 -10.58 4.71 -10.00
C LEU A 126 -9.86 3.78 -10.98
N ALA A 127 -9.71 2.49 -10.63
CA ALA A 127 -9.04 1.52 -11.48
C ALA A 127 -9.78 1.31 -12.81
N LYS A 128 -11.12 1.18 -12.79
CA LYS A 128 -11.93 1.08 -14.01
C LYS A 128 -11.79 2.30 -14.91
N SER A 129 -11.85 3.50 -14.34
CA SER A 129 -11.69 4.75 -15.09
C SER A 129 -10.32 4.85 -15.74
N TYR A 130 -9.26 4.45 -15.03
CA TYR A 130 -7.91 4.44 -15.57
C TYR A 130 -7.74 3.43 -16.72
N LEU A 131 -8.23 2.20 -16.54
CA LEU A 131 -8.14 1.14 -17.55
C LEU A 131 -8.98 1.43 -18.81
N SER A 132 -10.00 2.28 -18.69
CA SER A 132 -10.84 2.69 -19.82
C SER A 132 -10.19 3.79 -20.69
N LYS A 133 -9.03 4.32 -20.31
CA LYS A 133 -8.34 5.36 -21.09
C LYS A 133 -7.91 4.80 -22.47
N PRO A 134 -8.19 5.49 -23.60
CA PRO A 134 -7.93 4.99 -24.96
C PRO A 134 -6.46 4.60 -25.22
N GLU A 135 -5.53 5.22 -24.50
CA GLU A 135 -4.08 5.00 -24.68
C GLU A 135 -3.60 3.63 -24.17
N LEU A 136 -4.32 2.97 -23.25
CA LEU A 136 -3.94 1.65 -22.75
C LEU A 136 -4.45 0.51 -23.65
N GLY A 137 -5.49 0.74 -24.45
CA GLY A 137 -6.09 -0.26 -25.34
C GLY A 137 -5.22 -0.72 -26.50
N LYS A 138 -4.09 -0.04 -26.76
CA LYS A 138 -3.14 -0.39 -27.85
C LYS A 138 -1.97 -1.27 -27.41
N ARG A 139 -1.87 -1.63 -26.12
CA ARG A 139 -0.77 -2.49 -25.60
C ARG A 139 -1.13 -4.00 -25.57
N PHE A 140 -2.35 -4.36 -25.94
CA PHE A 140 -2.84 -5.76 -25.94
C PHE A 140 -3.50 -6.18 -27.27
N MET A 141 -3.18 -5.49 -28.37
CA MET A 141 -3.45 -5.95 -29.75
C MET A 141 -2.14 -6.04 -30.52
#